data_AF-A0A327S2Q6-F1
#
_entry.id   AF-A0A327S2Q6-F1
#
_cell.length_a   1.000
_cell.length_b   1.000
_cell.length_c   1.000
_cell.angle_alpha   90.00
_cell.angle_beta   90.00
_cell.angle_gamma   90.00
#
_symmetry.space_group_name_H-M   'P 1'
#
loop_
_entity.id
_entity.type
_entity.pdbx_description
1 polymer ?
#
loop_
_entity_poly.entity_id
_entity_poly.type
_entity_poly.pdbx_seq_one_letter_code
_entity_poly.pdbx_strand_id
1 'polypeptide(L)'
;MEKKRVLPCPDVKSINFALNRIQCELEKHFTILQSMHEVVSPLMLRNSYINLSTDHNEGKEKTKDKIPTLLELASLHIDGFTLLVEKNLRSKETLKQWKSTKKKIAEFIIHTFKSEDLELSEID
;
A
#
# COMPACT_ATOMS: atom_id res chain seq x y z
N MET A 1 39.67 -20.33 -32.36
CA MET A 1 38.32 -19.88 -31.94
C MET A 1 37.72 -20.95 -31.05
N GLU A 2 37.78 -20.78 -29.72
CA GLU A 2 37.13 -21.70 -28.79
C GLU A 2 35.61 -21.55 -28.91
N LYS A 3 34.95 -22.63 -29.34
CA LYS A 3 33.49 -22.72 -29.29
C LYS A 3 33.09 -22.88 -27.82
N LYS A 4 32.54 -21.82 -27.21
CA LYS A 4 31.85 -21.91 -25.91
C LYS A 4 30.77 -22.99 -26.03
N ARG A 5 31.00 -24.17 -25.46
CA ARG A 5 29.98 -25.21 -25.38
C ARG A 5 29.09 -24.87 -24.19
N VAL A 6 27.81 -24.65 -24.45
CA VAL A 6 26.79 -24.53 -23.40
C VAL A 6 26.71 -25.90 -22.72
N LEU A 7 26.97 -25.94 -21.41
CA LEU A 7 26.81 -27.16 -20.61
C LEU A 7 25.34 -27.60 -20.68
N PRO A 8 25.04 -28.86 -21.04
CA PRO A 8 23.67 -29.34 -21.07
C PRO A 8 23.13 -29.43 -19.65
N CYS A 9 22.24 -28.52 -19.28
CA CYS A 9 21.48 -28.62 -18.06
C CYS A 9 20.43 -29.76 -18.25
N PRO A 10 20.39 -30.77 -17.36
CA PRO A 10 19.45 -31.89 -17.49
C PRO A 10 17.98 -31.42 -17.40
N ASP A 11 17.75 -30.28 -16.76
CA ASP A 11 16.43 -29.70 -16.51
C ASP A 11 15.96 -28.71 -17.59
N VAL A 12 16.65 -28.62 -18.73
CA VAL A 12 16.24 -27.67 -19.80
C VAL A 12 14.80 -27.92 -20.26
N LYS A 13 14.41 -29.19 -20.37
CA LYS A 13 13.04 -29.54 -20.81
C LYS A 13 11.99 -29.19 -19.75
N SER A 14 12.27 -29.43 -18.47
CA SER A 14 11.35 -29.13 -17.38
C SER A 14 11.22 -27.62 -17.17
N ILE A 15 12.33 -26.87 -17.26
CA ILE A 15 12.34 -25.41 -17.20
C ILE A 15 11.54 -24.82 -18.37
N ASN A 16 11.80 -25.25 -19.60
CA ASN A 16 11.06 -24.76 -20.77
C ASN A 16 9.57 -25.10 -20.69
N PHE A 17 9.23 -26.28 -20.17
CA PHE A 17 7.84 -26.65 -19.93
C PHE A 17 7.18 -25.73 -18.89
N ALA A 18 7.86 -25.43 -17.78
CA ALA A 18 7.37 -24.51 -16.76
C ALA A 18 7.19 -23.08 -17.30
N LEU A 19 8.14 -22.58 -18.11
CA LEU A 19 8.05 -21.28 -18.76
C LEU A 19 6.83 -21.20 -19.69
N ASN A 20 6.65 -22.20 -20.55
CA ASN A 20 5.49 -22.27 -21.44
C ASN A 20 4.17 -22.33 -20.66
N ARG A 21 4.14 -23.08 -19.55
CA ARG A 21 2.97 -23.15 -18.69
C ARG A 21 2.63 -21.78 -18.09
N ILE A 22 3.61 -21.09 -17.53
CA ILE A 22 3.42 -19.75 -16.95
C ILE A 22 2.94 -18.77 -18.03
N GLN A 23 3.53 -18.82 -19.22
CA GLN A 23 3.10 -18.00 -20.35
C GLN A 23 1.63 -18.25 -20.70
N CYS A 24 1.22 -19.51 -20.86
CA CYS A 24 -0.17 -19.87 -21.16
C CYS A 24 -1.13 -19.42 -20.04
N GLU A 25 -0.73 -19.50 -18.78
CA GLU A 25 -1.55 -19.00 -17.66
C GLU A 25 -1.70 -17.47 -17.74
N LEU A 26 -0.60 -16.74 -17.93
CA LEU A 26 -0.63 -15.27 -18.08
C LEU A 26 -1.51 -14.83 -19.26
N GLU A 27 -1.43 -15.51 -20.40
CA GLU A 27 -2.27 -15.21 -21.57
C GLU A 27 -3.77 -15.38 -21.28
N LYS A 28 -4.16 -16.39 -20.49
CA LYS A 28 -5.55 -16.57 -20.05
C LYS A 28 -6.02 -15.41 -19.18
N HIS A 29 -5.22 -15.03 -18.17
CA HIS A 29 -5.54 -13.91 -17.30
C HIS A 29 -5.62 -12.60 -18.09
N PHE A 30 -4.71 -12.38 -19.04
CA PHE A 30 -4.74 -11.20 -19.92
C PHE A 30 -6.01 -11.15 -20.78
N THR A 31 -6.41 -12.28 -21.37
CA THR A 31 -7.62 -12.38 -22.20
C THR A 31 -8.87 -12.01 -21.39
N ILE A 32 -8.96 -12.47 -20.14
CA ILE A 32 -10.07 -12.13 -19.23
C ILE A 32 -10.04 -10.62 -18.89
N LEU A 33 -8.86 -10.06 -18.64
CA LEU A 33 -8.74 -8.63 -18.33
C LEU A 33 -9.08 -7.74 -19.52
N GLN A 34 -8.70 -8.15 -20.73
CA GLN A 34 -8.98 -7.41 -21.96
C GLN A 34 -10.49 -7.35 -22.28
N SER A 35 -11.27 -8.35 -21.86
CA SER A 35 -12.73 -8.30 -22.03
C SER A 35 -13.42 -7.34 -21.04
N MET A 36 -12.79 -7.07 -19.89
CA MET A 36 -13.35 -6.23 -18.83
C MET A 36 -12.82 -4.78 -18.87
N HIS A 37 -11.63 -4.56 -19.42
CA HIS A 37 -10.94 -3.27 -19.39
C HIS A 37 -10.40 -2.89 -20.77
N GLU A 38 -10.57 -1.62 -21.15
CA GLU A 38 -10.08 -1.07 -22.42
C GLU A 38 -8.53 -1.03 -22.48
N VAL A 39 -7.88 -0.83 -21.33
CA VAL A 39 -6.42 -0.82 -21.20
C VAL A 39 -6.01 -1.76 -20.07
N VAL A 40 -5.11 -2.70 -20.38
CA VAL A 40 -4.59 -3.68 -19.41
C VAL A 40 -3.16 -3.32 -19.04
N SER A 41 -2.93 -3.02 -17.76
CA SER A 41 -1.59 -2.76 -17.22
C SER A 41 -0.89 -4.06 -16.77
N PRO A 42 0.44 -4.16 -16.85
CA PRO A 42 1.20 -5.29 -16.28
C PRO A 42 0.88 -5.56 -14.80
N LEU A 43 0.54 -4.52 -14.03
CA LEU A 43 0.14 -4.66 -12.62
C LEU A 43 -1.21 -5.37 -12.48
N MET A 44 -2.18 -5.05 -13.34
CA MET A 44 -3.49 -5.72 -13.34
C MET A 44 -3.36 -7.20 -13.70
N LEU A 45 -2.47 -7.51 -14.65
CA LEU A 45 -2.18 -8.89 -15.04
C LEU A 45 -1.53 -9.68 -13.90
N ARG A 46 -0.54 -9.08 -13.22
CA ARG A 46 0.08 -9.67 -12.04
C ARG A 46 -0.94 -9.94 -10.93
N ASN A 47 -1.80 -8.96 -10.65
CA ASN A 47 -2.83 -9.08 -9.61
C ASN A 47 -3.82 -10.20 -9.93
N SER A 48 -4.31 -10.25 -11.18
CA SER A 48 -5.20 -11.31 -11.64
C SER A 48 -4.57 -12.70 -11.52
N TYR A 49 -3.28 -12.84 -11.86
CA TYR A 49 -2.54 -14.10 -11.72
C TYR A 49 -2.43 -14.58 -10.27
N ILE A 50 -2.28 -13.64 -9.32
CA ILE A 50 -2.17 -13.92 -7.87
C ILE A 50 -3.58 -14.03 -7.21
N ASN A 51 -4.66 -13.89 -7.97
CA ASN A 51 -6.05 -13.80 -7.47
C ASN A 51 -6.30 -12.61 -6.53
N LEU A 52 -5.61 -11.50 -6.77
CA LEU A 52 -5.88 -10.21 -6.16
C LEU A 52 -6.80 -9.37 -7.06
N SER A 53 -7.55 -8.46 -6.46
CA SER A 53 -8.36 -7.50 -7.23
C SER A 53 -7.48 -6.73 -8.21
N THR A 54 -7.99 -6.43 -9.40
CA THR A 54 -7.26 -5.70 -10.44
C THR A 54 -6.79 -4.32 -9.98
N ASP A 55 -7.51 -3.72 -9.04
CA ASP A 55 -7.18 -2.45 -8.38
C ASP A 55 -6.22 -2.59 -7.19
N HIS A 56 -5.81 -3.81 -6.84
CA HIS A 56 -4.96 -4.07 -5.68
C HIS A 56 -3.52 -3.65 -5.95
N ASN A 57 -3.23 -2.36 -5.77
CA ASN A 57 -1.86 -1.90 -5.70
C ASN A 57 -1.25 -2.43 -4.38
N GLU A 58 -0.30 -3.37 -4.47
CA GLU A 58 0.58 -3.72 -3.34
C GLU A 58 1.27 -2.43 -2.86
N GLY A 59 0.72 -1.79 -1.82
CA GLY A 59 1.16 -0.49 -1.30
C GLY A 59 0.14 0.65 -1.34
N LYS A 60 -1.09 0.44 -1.83
CA LYS A 60 -2.19 1.41 -1.70
C LYS A 60 -3.50 0.71 -1.34
N GLU A 61 -3.66 0.36 -0.07
CA GLU A 61 -4.91 0.75 0.59
C GLU A 61 -4.92 2.28 0.68
N LYS A 62 -5.15 2.96 -0.45
CA LYS A 62 -5.69 4.31 -0.39
C LYS A 62 -7.17 4.11 -0.23
N THR A 63 -7.60 4.07 1.02
CA THR A 63 -8.94 4.53 1.40
C THR A 63 -9.27 5.72 0.51
N LYS A 64 -10.34 5.58 -0.28
CA LYS A 64 -10.94 6.61 -1.12
C LYS A 64 -10.77 7.98 -0.48
N ASP A 65 -10.32 8.95 -1.28
CA ASP A 65 -9.99 10.33 -0.95
C ASP A 65 -10.93 10.97 0.09
N LYS A 66 -10.68 10.69 1.37
CA LYS A 66 -11.08 11.53 2.48
C LYS A 66 -9.82 12.22 2.90
N ILE A 67 -9.78 13.53 2.70
CA ILE A 67 -8.75 14.37 3.30
C ILE A 67 -8.87 14.10 4.80
N PRO A 68 -7.86 13.49 5.44
CA PRO A 68 -7.98 13.09 6.83
C PRO A 68 -8.19 14.35 7.65
N THR A 69 -9.05 14.27 8.66
CA THR A 69 -9.32 15.40 9.53
C THR A 69 -8.12 15.64 10.46
N LEU A 70 -7.95 16.86 10.96
CA LEU A 70 -6.80 17.21 11.79
C LEU A 70 -6.71 16.32 13.05
N LEU A 71 -7.85 15.94 13.64
CA LEU A 71 -7.88 15.01 14.78
C LEU A 71 -7.55 13.56 14.40
N GLU A 72 -7.94 13.12 13.20
CA GLU A 72 -7.55 11.81 12.67
C GLU A 72 -6.04 11.73 12.47
N LEU A 73 -5.43 12.75 11.87
CA LEU A 73 -3.99 12.83 11.68
C LEU A 73 -3.23 12.82 13.02
N ALA A 74 -3.70 13.59 14.00
CA ALA A 74 -3.11 13.59 15.34
C ALA A 74 -3.22 12.21 16.02
N SER A 75 -4.31 11.48 15.78
CA SER A 75 -4.50 10.11 16.29
C SER A 75 -3.53 9.14 15.63
N LEU A 76 -3.43 9.16 14.30
CA LEU A 76 -2.51 8.32 13.54
C LEU A 76 -1.05 8.51 13.99
N HIS A 77 -0.65 9.76 14.23
CA HIS A 77 0.68 10.07 14.75
C HIS A 77 0.90 9.50 16.17
N ILE A 78 -0.09 9.60 17.06
CA ILE A 78 -0.02 9.03 18.42
C ILE A 78 0.06 7.50 18.38
N ASP A 79 -0.67 6.85 17.49
CA ASP A 79 -0.67 5.39 17.37
C ASP A 79 0.69 4.88 16.86
N GLY A 80 1.23 5.52 15.83
CA GLY A 80 2.60 5.24 15.36
C GLY A 80 3.65 5.51 16.44
N PHE A 81 3.50 6.60 17.20
CA PHE A 81 4.40 6.91 18.31
C PHE A 81 4.30 5.88 19.45
N THR A 82 3.10 5.35 19.71
CA THR A 82 2.88 4.30 20.71
C THR A 82 3.65 3.04 20.36
N LEU A 83 3.61 2.59 19.10
CA LEU A 83 4.40 1.44 18.62
C LEU A 83 5.91 1.68 18.77
N LEU A 84 6.40 2.90 18.56
CA LEU A 84 7.81 3.26 18.75
C LEU A 84 8.21 3.25 20.23
N VAL A 85 7.31 3.66 21.12
CA VAL A 85 7.52 3.59 22.58
C VAL A 85 7.52 2.14 23.07
N GLU A 86 6.63 1.29 22.56
CA GLU A 86 6.61 -0.15 22.87
C GLU A 86 7.90 -0.85 22.45
N LYS A 87 8.48 -0.43 21.32
CA LYS A 87 9.80 -0.87 20.85
C LYS A 87 10.98 -0.24 21.61
N ASN A 88 10.74 0.50 22.70
CA ASN A 88 11.72 1.25 23.48
C ASN A 88 12.57 2.26 22.67
N LEU A 89 12.08 2.72 21.51
CA LEU A 89 12.77 3.70 20.67
C LEU A 89 12.45 5.15 21.08
N ARG A 90 11.42 5.37 21.92
CA ARG A 90 10.94 6.69 22.36
C ARG A 90 10.47 6.66 23.82
N SER A 91 10.43 7.83 24.47
CA SER A 91 10.00 7.98 25.87
C SER A 91 8.49 7.93 26.03
N LYS A 92 8.03 7.26 27.10
CA LYS A 92 6.62 7.22 27.53
C LYS A 92 6.09 8.61 27.95
N GLU A 93 6.97 9.47 28.45
CA GLU A 93 6.60 10.84 28.86
C GLU A 93 6.20 11.69 27.65
N THR A 94 6.93 11.55 26.54
CA THR A 94 6.62 12.23 25.27
C THR A 94 5.28 11.77 24.70
N LEU A 95 4.93 10.48 24.84
CA LEU A 95 3.61 9.98 24.43
C LEU A 95 2.48 10.64 25.25
N LYS A 96 2.69 10.85 26.55
CA LYS A 96 1.72 11.57 27.40
C LYS A 96 1.56 13.02 26.97
N GLN A 97 2.65 13.69 26.58
CA GLN A 97 2.61 15.04 26.03
C GLN A 97 1.82 15.09 24.72
N TRP A 98 2.05 14.16 23.79
CA TRP A 98 1.29 14.09 22.54
C TRP A 98 -0.21 13.88 22.75
N LYS A 99 -0.61 13.05 23.71
CA LYS A 99 -2.02 12.88 24.10
C LYS A 99 -2.62 14.19 24.64
N SER A 100 -1.86 14.94 25.43
CA SER A 100 -2.30 16.27 25.91
C SER A 100 -2.40 17.28 24.77
N THR A 101 -1.46 17.28 23.82
CA THR A 101 -1.48 18.14 22.64
C THR A 101 -2.70 17.88 21.77
N LYS A 102 -3.07 16.61 21.52
CA LYS A 102 -4.32 16.26 20.80
C LYS A 102 -5.55 16.88 21.47
N LYS A 103 -5.63 16.85 22.80
CA LYS A 103 -6.75 17.46 23.53
C LYS A 103 -6.79 18.98 23.34
N LYS A 104 -5.64 19.66 23.41
CA LYS A 104 -5.54 21.10 23.17
C LYS A 104 -5.91 21.47 21.74
N ILE A 105 -5.56 20.63 20.76
CA ILE A 105 -5.95 20.82 19.35
C ILE A 105 -7.47 20.73 19.24
N ALA A 106 -8.12 19.74 19.84
CA ALA A 106 -9.59 19.64 19.85
C ALA A 106 -10.25 20.87 20.50
N GLU A 107 -9.74 21.31 21.65
CA GLU A 107 -10.23 22.52 22.33
C GLU A 107 -10.05 23.78 21.47
N PHE A 108 -8.92 23.90 20.76
CA PHE A 108 -8.66 25.01 19.85
C PHE A 108 -9.60 25.01 18.64
N ILE A 109 -9.89 23.86 18.04
CA ILE A 109 -10.80 23.75 16.89
C ILE A 109 -12.21 24.20 17.30
N ILE A 110 -12.71 23.69 18.44
CA ILE A 110 -14.04 24.06 18.96
C ILE A 110 -14.11 25.57 19.23
N HIS A 111 -13.06 26.15 19.82
CA HIS A 111 -13.08 27.56 20.19
C HIS A 111 -12.96 28.51 18.98
N THR A 112 -12.08 28.19 18.03
CA THR A 112 -11.76 29.08 16.90
C THR A 112 -12.73 28.89 15.74
N PHE A 113 -13.08 27.65 15.41
CA PHE A 113 -13.86 27.30 14.22
C PHE A 113 -15.31 26.92 14.54
N LYS A 114 -15.67 26.72 15.82
CA LYS A 114 -16.99 26.22 16.26
C LYS A 114 -17.41 24.88 15.63
N SER A 115 -16.44 24.17 15.06
CA SER A 115 -16.60 22.85 14.46
C SER A 115 -16.04 21.78 15.42
N GLU A 116 -16.55 20.56 15.31
CA GLU A 116 -16.06 19.43 16.11
C GLU A 116 -14.73 18.88 15.56
N ASP A 117 -14.46 19.09 14.27
CA ASP A 117 -13.24 18.67 13.60
C ASP A 117 -12.96 19.58 12.39
N LEU A 118 -11.73 19.58 11.89
CA LEU A 118 -11.28 20.46 10.79
C LEU A 118 -10.64 19.62 9.68
N GLU A 119 -11.21 19.65 8.49
CA GLU A 119 -10.59 18.98 7.34
C GLU A 119 -9.27 19.68 7.00
N LEU A 120 -8.21 18.90 6.71
CA LEU A 120 -6.92 19.50 6.37
C LEU A 120 -6.95 20.34 5.07
N SER A 121 -8.00 20.20 4.25
CA SER A 121 -8.29 21.03 3.07
C SER A 121 -8.67 22.46 3.40
N GLU A 122 -9.11 22.73 4.64
CA GLU A 122 -9.51 24.07 5.09
C GLU A 122 -8.33 24.85 5.71
N ILE A 123 -7.15 24.23 5.77
CA ILE A 123 -5.92 24.82 6.30
C ILE A 123 -5.00 25.20 5.12
N ASP A 124 -4.87 26.49 4.86
CA ASP A 124 -3.94 27.08 3.86
C ASP A 124 -2.64 27.54 4.52
#